data_AF-B5EW29-F1
#
_entry.id   AF-B5EW29-F1
#
_cell.length_a   1.000
_cell.length_b   1.000
_cell.length_c   1.000
_cell.angle_alpha   90.00
_cell.angle_beta   90.00
_cell.angle_gamma   90.00
#
_symmetry.space_group_name_H-M   'P 1'
#
loop_
_entity.id
_entity.type
_entity.pdbx_description
1 polymer ?
#
loop_
_entity_poly.entity_id
_entity_poly.type
_entity_poly.pdbx_seq_one_letter_code
_entity_poly.pdbx_strand_id
1 'polypeptide(L)'
;MSNTTSSTSVYAVTLLIRLGDYEKHISKFIEADSEEDANYTALVNETHNEIMSREDYDNCAEWWDDYMIYSVYSCNKLSDDAYEFLKKNSILLG
;
A
#
# COMPACT_ATOMS: atom_id res chain seq x y z
N MET A 1 -19.07 -12.29 25.23
CA MET A 1 -17.82 -12.40 24.45
C MET A 1 -18.17 -12.02 23.03
N SER A 2 -17.84 -10.80 22.62
CA SER A 2 -18.13 -10.34 21.26
C SER A 2 -16.99 -10.80 20.36
N ASN A 3 -17.29 -11.71 19.41
CA ASN A 3 -16.38 -12.01 18.31
C ASN A 3 -16.35 -10.79 17.39
N THR A 4 -15.35 -9.93 17.56
CA THR A 4 -14.99 -8.95 16.54
C THR A 4 -14.34 -9.74 15.40
N THR A 5 -15.12 -10.10 14.40
CA THR A 5 -14.59 -10.44 13.08
C THR A 5 -13.92 -9.17 12.55
N SER A 6 -12.59 -9.10 12.62
CA SER A 6 -11.85 -8.09 11.87
C SER A 6 -12.14 -8.35 10.40
N SER A 7 -12.89 -7.44 9.77
CA SER A 7 -13.24 -7.55 8.37
C SER A 7 -12.10 -6.94 7.56
N THR A 8 -11.12 -7.74 7.20
CA THR A 8 -10.08 -7.32 6.26
C THR A 8 -10.73 -6.87 4.95
N SER A 9 -10.21 -5.78 4.39
CA SER A 9 -10.65 -5.20 3.12
C SER A 9 -9.49 -5.13 2.15
N VAL A 10 -9.77 -5.09 0.85
CA VAL A 10 -8.73 -4.96 -0.17
C VAL A 10 -8.64 -3.51 -0.62
N TYR A 11 -7.42 -2.99 -0.66
CA TYR A 11 -7.09 -1.63 -1.07
C TYR A 11 -6.24 -1.67 -2.34
N ALA A 12 -6.56 -0.81 -3.30
CA ALA A 12 -5.67 -0.49 -4.41
C ALA A 12 -4.78 0.67 -3.99
N VAL A 13 -3.51 0.38 -3.72
CA VAL A 13 -2.50 1.35 -3.28
C VAL A 13 -1.57 1.64 -4.43
N THR A 14 -1.39 2.92 -4.77
CA THR A 14 -0.38 3.36 -5.73
C THR A 14 0.70 4.10 -4.98
N LEU A 15 1.93 3.61 -5.12
CA LEU A 15 3.14 4.23 -4.65
C LEU A 15 3.74 5.10 -5.74
N LEU A 16 4.34 6.19 -5.32
CA LEU A 16 5.17 7.08 -6.11
C LEU A 16 6.61 6.95 -5.62
N ILE A 17 7.52 6.64 -6.54
CA ILE A 17 8.95 6.52 -6.28
C ILE A 17 9.66 7.58 -7.10
N ARG A 18 10.44 8.44 -6.45
CA ARG A 18 11.25 9.48 -7.07
C ARG A 18 12.73 9.24 -6.85
N LEU A 19 13.54 9.44 -7.89
CA LEU A 19 15.01 9.37 -7.87
C LEU A 19 15.58 10.49 -8.76
N GLY A 20 15.93 11.63 -8.15
CA GLY A 20 16.24 12.85 -8.90
C GLY A 20 15.05 13.29 -9.75
N ASP A 21 15.25 13.43 -11.07
CA ASP A 21 14.18 13.76 -12.03
C ASP A 21 13.35 12.55 -12.48
N TYR A 22 13.75 11.33 -12.08
CA TYR A 22 13.02 10.11 -12.42
C TYR A 22 11.82 9.93 -11.50
N GLU A 23 10.68 9.59 -12.10
CA GLU A 23 9.44 9.28 -11.40
C GLU A 23 8.86 7.93 -11.88
N LYS A 24 8.44 7.09 -10.93
CA LYS A 24 7.79 5.80 -11.19
C LYS A 24 6.57 5.63 -10.30
N HIS A 25 5.47 5.18 -10.90
CA HIS A 25 4.28 4.76 -10.16
C HIS A 25 4.19 3.23 -10.14
N ILE A 26 3.86 2.67 -8.98
CA ILE A 26 3.64 1.24 -8.79
C ILE A 26 2.31 1.05 -8.07
N SER A 27 1.38 0.33 -8.69
CA SER A 27 0.10 -0.02 -8.05
C SER A 27 0.14 -1.46 -7.55
N LYS A 28 -0.34 -1.67 -6.33
CA LYS A 28 -0.45 -2.98 -5.67
C LYS A 28 -1.84 -3.13 -5.04
N PHE A 29 -2.30 -4.37 -4.90
CA PHE A 29 -3.49 -4.70 -4.13
C PHE A 29 -3.07 -5.24 -2.77
N ILE A 30 -3.56 -4.63 -1.69
CA ILE A 30 -3.18 -4.95 -0.32
C ILE A 30 -4.42 -5.33 0.48
N GLU A 31 -4.41 -6.49 1.11
CA GLU A 31 -5.40 -6.88 2.11
C GLU A 31 -5.00 -6.31 3.48
N ALA A 32 -5.88 -5.52 4.09
CA ALA A 32 -5.60 -4.83 5.34
C ALA A 32 -6.88 -4.54 6.14
N ASP A 33 -6.73 -4.33 7.45
CA ASP A 33 -7.83 -3.95 8.33
C ASP A 33 -8.19 -2.46 8.21
N SER A 34 -7.24 -1.62 7.80
CA SER A 34 -7.43 -0.18 7.63
C SER A 34 -6.63 0.38 6.44
N GLU A 35 -6.97 1.60 6.01
CA GLU A 35 -6.23 2.33 4.98
C GLU A 35 -4.78 2.60 5.40
N GLU A 36 -4.57 2.92 6.68
CA GLU A 36 -3.24 3.14 7.24
C GLU A 36 -2.38 1.86 7.18
N ASP A 37 -2.97 0.71 7.55
CA ASP A 37 -2.30 -0.59 7.44
C ASP A 37 -1.97 -0.95 5.99
N ALA A 38 -2.85 -0.61 5.05
CA ALA A 38 -2.63 -0.83 3.63
C ALA A 38 -1.47 0.03 3.10
N ASN A 39 -1.43 1.30 3.48
CA ASN A 39 -0.38 2.25 3.11
C ASN A 39 0.98 1.81 3.64
N TYR A 40 1.04 1.49 4.94
CA TYR A 40 2.24 0.98 5.59
C TYR A 40 2.74 -0.29 4.89
N THR A 41 1.86 -1.27 4.68
CA THR A 41 2.22 -2.54 4.05
C THR A 41 2.69 -2.35 2.61
N ALA A 42 2.08 -1.43 1.85
CA ALA A 42 2.52 -1.12 0.49
C ALA A 42 3.95 -0.58 0.47
N LEU A 43 4.25 0.40 1.33
CA LEU A 43 5.57 1.00 1.43
C LEU A 43 6.63 0.00 1.91
N VAL A 44 6.37 -0.79 2.97
CA VAL A 44 7.34 -1.78 3.52
C VAL A 44 7.77 -2.75 2.44
N ASN A 45 6.83 -3.20 1.62
CA ASN A 45 7.09 -4.15 0.53
C ASN A 45 7.82 -3.52 -0.67
N GLU A 46 8.10 -2.23 -0.68
CA GLU A 46 8.80 -1.55 -1.77
C GLU A 46 10.13 -0.93 -1.36
N THR A 47 10.35 -0.64 -0.07
CA THR A 47 11.62 -0.07 0.36
C THR A 47 12.64 -1.15 0.65
N HIS A 48 13.69 -1.14 -0.17
CA HIS A 48 14.67 -2.22 -0.22
C HIS A 48 15.84 -2.04 0.77
N ASN A 49 16.02 -0.84 1.34
CA ASN A 49 17.25 -0.46 2.00
C ASN A 49 17.17 -0.34 3.53
N GLU A 50 15.99 -0.01 4.09
CA GLU A 50 15.83 0.07 5.55
C GLU A 50 14.56 -0.64 6.00
N ILE A 51 14.66 -1.41 7.09
CA ILE A 51 13.50 -1.96 7.80
C ILE A 51 12.90 -0.80 8.58
N MET A 52 11.97 -0.09 7.96
CA MET A 52 11.25 1.01 8.58
C MET A 52 10.24 0.44 9.57
N SER A 53 10.30 0.89 10.82
CA SER A 53 9.29 0.52 11.81
C SER A 53 8.02 1.36 11.58
N ARG A 54 6.88 0.89 12.08
CA ARG A 54 5.63 1.68 12.04
C ARG A 54 5.72 2.99 12.82
N GLU A 55 6.64 3.08 13.77
CA GLU A 55 6.89 4.30 14.54
C GLU A 55 7.61 5.37 13.72
N ASP A 56 8.30 4.96 12.64
CA ASP A 56 8.97 5.84 11.68
C ASP A 56 8.04 6.24 10.51
N TYR A 57 6.80 5.73 10.50
CA TYR A 57 5.77 6.15 9.56
C TYR A 57 5.29 7.56 9.92
N ASP A 58 5.83 8.56 9.24
CA ASP A 58 5.34 9.94 9.30
C ASP A 58 3.88 10.00 8.82
N ASN A 59 3.09 10.90 9.42
CA ASN A 59 1.75 11.33 8.99
C ASN A 59 1.65 11.74 7.50
N CYS A 60 2.77 11.97 6.82
CA CYS A 60 2.84 12.26 5.38
C CYS A 60 2.94 11.03 4.48
N ALA A 61 3.09 9.81 5.04
CA ALA A 61 3.25 8.56 4.30
C ALA A 61 4.41 8.59 3.27
N GLU A 62 5.55 9.18 3.66
CA GLU A 62 6.76 9.27 2.84
C GLU A 62 7.95 8.59 3.53
N TRP A 63 8.76 7.83 2.77
CA TRP A 63 10.05 7.33 3.21
C TRP A 63 11.17 7.85 2.32
N TRP A 64 12.27 8.20 2.99
CA TRP A 64 13.45 8.75 2.38
C TRP A 64 14.56 7.71 2.50
N ASP A 65 15.08 7.32 1.35
CA ASP A 65 16.30 6.54 1.17
C ASP A 65 17.31 7.49 0.52
N ASP A 66 18.62 7.30 0.71
CA ASP A 66 19.69 8.28 0.42
C ASP A 66 19.58 9.00 -0.94
N TYR A 67 18.92 8.36 -1.92
CA TYR A 67 18.66 8.93 -3.24
C TYR A 67 17.19 8.82 -3.69
N MET A 68 16.32 8.15 -2.93
CA MET A 68 14.96 7.80 -3.36
C MET A 68 13.90 8.26 -2.36
N ILE A 69 12.79 8.79 -2.86
CA ILE A 69 11.61 9.11 -2.05
C ILE A 69 10.50 8.16 -2.45
N TYR A 70 9.95 7.44 -1.48
CA TYR A 70 8.79 6.57 -1.64
C TYR A 70 7.61 7.25 -0.95
N SER A 71 6.48 7.42 -1.63
CA SER A 71 5.28 7.98 -1.03
C SER A 71 4.02 7.29 -1.51
N VAL A 72 2.96 7.31 -0.69
CA VAL A 72 1.64 6.86 -1.14
C VAL A 72 1.02 7.97 -1.99
N TYR A 73 0.86 7.70 -3.28
CA TYR A 73 0.18 8.60 -4.20
C TYR A 73 -1.35 8.52 -4.05
N SER A 74 -1.87 7.31 -3.89
CA SER A 74 -3.30 7.08 -3.69
C SER A 74 -3.55 5.76 -2.97
N CYS A 75 -4.56 5.73 -2.11
CA CYS A 75 -5.08 4.51 -1.51
C CYS A 75 -6.60 4.49 -1.63
N ASN A 76 -7.15 3.47 -2.28
CA ASN A 76 -8.59 3.36 -2.48
C ASN A 76 -9.07 2.01 -2.00
N LYS A 77 -10.00 2.00 -1.05
CA LYS A 77 -10.73 0.80 -0.67
C LYS A 77 -11.52 0.29 -1.87
N LEU A 78 -11.32 -0.97 -2.24
CA LEU A 78 -12.13 -1.62 -3.27
C LEU A 78 -13.50 -1.96 -2.70
N SER A 79 -14.55 -1.75 -3.49
CA SER A 79 -15.85 -2.35 -3.21
C SER A 79 -15.77 -3.87 -3.40
N ASP A 80 -16.63 -4.61 -2.72
CA ASP A 80 -16.72 -6.07 -2.83
C ASP A 80 -16.91 -6.50 -4.29
N ASP A 81 -17.77 -5.79 -5.05
CA ASP A 81 -17.99 -6.04 -6.48
C ASP A 81 -16.71 -5.86 -7.32
N ALA A 82 -15.92 -4.81 -7.03
CA ALA A 82 -14.67 -4.55 -7.73
C ALA A 82 -13.62 -5.62 -7.40
N TYR A 83 -13.53 -6.03 -6.13
CA TYR A 83 -12.64 -7.10 -5.70
C TYR A 83 -12.99 -8.44 -6.38
N GLU A 84 -14.26 -8.84 -6.38
CA GLU A 84 -14.73 -10.07 -7.03
C GLU A 84 -14.48 -10.03 -8.56
N PHE A 85 -14.69 -8.87 -9.19
CA PHE A 85 -14.35 -8.70 -10.61
C PHE A 85 -12.86 -8.90 -10.88
N LEU A 86 -11.97 -8.27 -10.10
CA LEU A 86 -10.53 -8.39 -10.28
C LEU A 86 -10.03 -9.82 -10.02
N LYS A 87 -10.56 -10.48 -8.99
CA LYS A 87 -10.27 -11.87 -8.65
C LYS A 87 -10.66 -12.83 -9.77
N LYS A 88 -11.87 -12.68 -10.32
CA LYS A 88 -12.38 -13.51 -11.41
C LYS A 88 -11.54 -13.41 -12.68
N ASN A 89 -10.92 -12.26 -12.93
CA ASN A 89 -10.09 -12.01 -14.11
C ASN A 89 -8.59 -12.23 -13.85
N SER A 90 -8.20 -12.80 -12.71
CA SER A 90 -6.81 -13.05 -12.32
C SER A 90 -5.90 -11.82 -12.32
N ILE A 91 -6.47 -10.63 -12.16
CA ILE A 91 -5.73 -9.35 -12.14
C ILE A 91 -5.02 -9.16 -10.78
N LEU A 92 -5.46 -9.86 -9.74
CA LEU A 92 -4.88 -9.81 -8.39
C LEU A 92 -3.62 -10.68 -8.19
N LEU A 93 -3.17 -11.44 -9.21
CA LEU A 93 -2.09 -12.44 -9.08
C LEU A 93 -0.80 -12.05 -9.85
N GLY A 94 -0.54 -10.75 -10.01
CA GLY A 94 0.67 -10.22 -10.66
C GLY A 94 1.76 -9.87 -9.67
#